data_AF-A0A3D4QJ22-F1
#
_entry.id   AF-A0A3D4QJ22-F1
#
_cell.length_a   1.000
_cell.length_b   1.000
_cell.length_c   1.000
_cell.angle_alpha   90.00
_cell.angle_beta   90.00
_cell.angle_gamma   90.00
#
_symmetry.space_group_name_H-M   'P 1'
#
loop_
_entity.id
_entity.type
_entity.pdbx_description
1 polymer ?
#
loop_
_entity_poly.entity_id
_entity_poly.type
_entity_poly.pdbx_seq_one_letter_code
_entity_poly.pdbx_strand_id
1 'polypeptide(L)'
;MQVLGAGMFFLYYLFDYCDGELARLRGMGSRFGAAFDDFTDWVVHAAFFLAVGYHTMAEAGDTVWMWLGAAAALGGTISAALPLVLGGVPEGETQVARLSDLGGDAGWRDVAVFAFRGLARADFWLIVAGLALGGWLWVLLPAAAIGAQVFWLLYLSKSARRILT
;
A
#
# COMPACT_ATOMS: atom_id res chain seq x y z
N MET A 1 8.12 -10.73 -18.80
CA MET A 1 7.42 -11.33 -17.64
C MET A 1 6.67 -10.30 -16.80
N GLN A 2 7.17 -9.06 -16.67
CA GLN A 2 6.52 -7.98 -15.90
C GLN A 2 5.06 -7.71 -16.30
N VAL A 3 4.74 -7.67 -17.60
CA VAL A 3 3.37 -7.44 -18.10
C VAL A 3 2.40 -8.54 -17.65
N LEU A 4 2.82 -9.81 -17.68
CA LEU A 4 2.00 -10.92 -17.19
C LEU A 4 1.77 -10.81 -15.68
N GLY A 5 2.82 -10.49 -14.91
CA GLY A 5 2.73 -10.24 -13.48
C GLY A 5 1.78 -9.09 -13.14
N ALA A 6 1.86 -7.98 -13.87
CA ALA A 6 0.95 -6.85 -13.73
C ALA A 6 -0.50 -7.22 -14.10
N GLY A 7 -0.70 -8.06 -15.12
CA GLY A 7 -2.02 -8.58 -15.47
C GLY A 7 -2.63 -9.45 -14.36
N MET A 8 -1.82 -10.32 -13.74
CA MET A 8 -2.26 -11.10 -12.57
C MET A 8 -2.54 -10.21 -11.36
N PHE A 9 -1.71 -9.19 -11.12
CA PHE A 9 -1.90 -8.22 -10.05
C PHE A 9 -3.19 -7.41 -10.23
N PHE A 10 -3.52 -7.03 -11.47
CA PHE A 10 -4.80 -6.42 -11.80
C PHE A 10 -5.98 -7.36 -11.52
N LEU A 11 -5.90 -8.64 -11.91
CA LEU A 11 -6.97 -9.60 -11.63
C LEU A 11 -7.21 -9.78 -10.13
N TYR A 12 -6.14 -9.79 -9.32
CA TYR A 12 -6.24 -9.78 -7.87
C TYR A 12 -7.02 -8.54 -7.37
N TYR A 13 -6.61 -7.33 -7.78
CA TYR A 13 -7.31 -6.08 -7.43
C TYR A 13 -8.79 -6.07 -7.85
N LEU A 14 -9.09 -6.65 -9.02
CA LEU A 14 -10.46 -6.75 -9.51
C LEU A 14 -11.31 -7.66 -8.63
N PHE A 15 -10.77 -8.80 -8.18
CA PHE A 15 -11.50 -9.74 -7.32
C PHE A 15 -11.66 -9.21 -5.90
N ASP A 16 -10.64 -8.55 -5.36
CA ASP A 16 -10.65 -7.86 -4.07
C ASP A 16 -11.66 -6.70 -4.00
N TYR A 17 -11.85 -6.01 -5.13
CA TYR A 17 -12.93 -5.02 -5.20
C TYR A 17 -14.32 -5.67 -5.18
N CYS A 18 -14.45 -6.83 -5.82
CA CYS A 18 -15.72 -7.50 -6.07
C CYS A 18 -16.28 -8.18 -4.82
N ASP A 19 -15.47 -8.82 -3.98
CA ASP A 19 -15.95 -9.50 -2.78
C ASP A 19 -16.41 -8.51 -1.69
N GLY A 20 -15.72 -7.39 -1.52
CA GLY A 20 -16.13 -6.30 -0.64
C GLY A 20 -17.44 -5.65 -1.07
N GLU A 21 -17.62 -5.39 -2.37
CA GLU A 21 -18.88 -4.84 -2.90
C GLU A 21 -20.03 -5.86 -2.81
N LEU A 22 -19.75 -7.13 -3.10
CA LEU A 22 -20.74 -8.20 -2.96
C LEU A 22 -21.19 -8.36 -1.50
N ALA A 23 -20.26 -8.28 -0.54
CA ALA A 23 -20.57 -8.34 0.89
C ALA A 23 -21.48 -7.18 1.33
N ARG A 24 -21.24 -5.95 0.82
CA ARG A 24 -22.09 -4.78 1.09
C ARG A 24 -23.49 -4.94 0.48
N LEU A 25 -23.58 -5.31 -0.79
CA LEU A 25 -24.86 -5.50 -1.50
C LEU A 25 -25.72 -6.59 -0.88
N ARG A 26 -25.11 -7.62 -0.31
CA ARG A 26 -25.81 -8.77 0.29
C ARG A 26 -25.99 -8.65 1.81
N GLY A 27 -25.45 -7.60 2.44
CA GLY A 27 -25.46 -7.47 3.90
C GLY A 27 -24.71 -8.58 4.63
N MET A 28 -23.71 -9.19 3.98
CA MET A 28 -22.93 -10.34 4.50
C MET A 28 -21.54 -9.92 5.01
N GLY A 29 -21.31 -8.62 5.24
CA GLY A 29 -20.08 -8.13 5.84
C GLY A 29 -19.85 -8.73 7.23
N SER A 30 -18.64 -9.20 7.50
CA SER A 30 -18.26 -9.77 8.80
C SER A 30 -16.90 -9.25 9.26
N ARG A 31 -16.68 -9.22 10.58
CA ARG A 31 -15.38 -8.82 11.17
C ARG A 31 -14.25 -9.75 10.75
N PHE A 32 -14.53 -11.04 10.64
CA PHE A 32 -13.56 -12.01 10.16
C PHE A 32 -13.22 -11.78 8.70
N GLY A 33 -14.22 -11.54 7.85
CA GLY A 33 -14.01 -11.23 6.43
C GLY A 33 -13.12 -10.01 6.24
N ALA A 34 -13.40 -8.91 6.94
CA ALA A 34 -12.57 -7.71 6.89
C ALA A 34 -11.11 -7.95 7.36
N ALA A 35 -10.91 -8.76 8.40
CA ALA A 35 -9.56 -9.09 8.86
C ALA A 35 -8.81 -10.03 7.89
N PHE A 36 -9.54 -10.89 7.18
CA PHE A 36 -8.98 -11.79 6.18
C PHE A 36 -8.57 -11.01 4.91
N ASP A 37 -9.41 -10.07 4.48
CA ASP A 37 -9.17 -9.09 3.42
C ASP A 37 -7.84 -8.34 3.65
N ASP A 38 -7.72 -7.67 4.80
CA ASP A 38 -6.50 -6.98 5.23
C ASP A 38 -5.26 -7.89 5.24
N PHE A 39 -5.43 -9.16 5.66
CA PHE A 39 -4.34 -10.13 5.72
C PHE A 39 -3.88 -10.55 4.32
N THR A 40 -4.80 -10.88 3.43
CA THR A 40 -4.47 -11.26 2.04
C THR A 40 -3.83 -10.11 1.30
N ASP A 41 -4.30 -8.89 1.53
CA ASP A 41 -3.72 -7.67 0.97
C ASP A 41 -2.27 -7.50 1.35
N TRP A 42 -1.98 -7.61 2.64
CA TRP A 42 -0.62 -7.54 3.13
C TRP A 42 0.28 -8.62 2.50
N VAL A 43 -0.18 -9.87 2.42
CA VAL A 43 0.59 -10.98 1.82
C VAL A 43 0.92 -10.68 0.35
N VAL A 44 -0.06 -10.26 -0.43
CA VAL A 44 0.12 -9.99 -1.87
C VAL A 44 1.07 -8.83 -2.09
N HIS A 45 0.96 -7.74 -1.33
CA HIS A 45 1.85 -6.58 -1.46
C HIS A 45 3.29 -6.91 -1.03
N ALA A 46 3.47 -7.67 0.05
CA ALA A 46 4.79 -8.13 0.47
C ALA A 46 5.45 -9.02 -0.59
N ALA A 47 4.71 -9.99 -1.13
CA ALA A 47 5.18 -10.86 -2.21
C ALA A 47 5.50 -10.06 -3.49
N PHE A 48 4.67 -9.07 -3.83
CA PHE A 48 4.88 -8.18 -4.97
C PHE A 48 6.23 -7.45 -4.87
N PHE A 49 6.52 -6.76 -3.75
CA PHE A 49 7.77 -6.01 -3.61
C PHE A 49 9.01 -6.92 -3.56
N LEU A 50 8.91 -8.09 -2.94
CA LEU A 50 9.99 -9.09 -2.97
C LEU A 50 10.25 -9.60 -4.39
N ALA A 51 9.20 -9.89 -5.17
CA ALA A 51 9.32 -10.37 -6.54
C ALA A 51 9.92 -9.30 -7.47
N VAL A 52 9.47 -8.04 -7.37
CA VAL A 52 10.04 -6.91 -8.13
C VAL A 52 11.50 -6.70 -7.71
N GLY A 53 11.81 -6.72 -6.41
CA GLY A 53 13.19 -6.58 -5.91
C GLY A 53 14.13 -7.67 -6.42
N TYR A 54 13.69 -8.94 -6.40
CA TYR A 54 14.46 -10.05 -6.94
C TYR A 54 14.68 -9.91 -8.46
N HIS A 55 13.63 -9.57 -9.20
CA HIS A 55 13.71 -9.38 -10.64
C HIS A 55 14.67 -8.25 -11.02
N THR A 56 14.56 -7.09 -10.39
CA THR A 56 15.46 -5.95 -10.63
C THR A 56 16.89 -6.25 -10.19
N MET A 57 17.10 -6.98 -9.09
CA MET A 57 18.43 -7.46 -8.70
C MET A 57 19.04 -8.35 -9.79
N ALA A 58 18.27 -9.29 -10.34
CA ALA A 58 18.74 -10.20 -11.38
C ALA A 58 19.07 -9.46 -12.69
N GLU A 59 18.34 -8.39 -13.04
CA GLU A 59 18.59 -7.58 -14.23
C GLU A 59 19.76 -6.59 -14.06
N ALA A 60 19.84 -5.91 -12.92
CA ALA A 60 20.85 -4.87 -12.66
C ALA A 60 22.19 -5.45 -12.15
N GLY A 61 22.20 -6.68 -11.63
CA GLY A 61 23.36 -7.29 -10.99
C GLY A 61 23.71 -6.69 -9.63
N ASP A 62 22.80 -5.95 -9.00
CA ASP A 62 23.00 -5.28 -7.72
C ASP A 62 22.00 -5.75 -6.66
N THR A 63 22.52 -6.28 -5.56
CA THR A 63 21.72 -6.76 -4.41
C THR A 63 20.93 -5.67 -3.71
N VAL A 64 21.26 -4.38 -3.90
CA VAL A 64 20.54 -3.25 -3.29
C VAL A 64 19.04 -3.31 -3.61
N TRP A 65 18.67 -3.75 -4.82
CA TRP A 65 17.27 -3.83 -5.26
C TRP A 65 16.47 -4.87 -4.47
N MET A 66 17.09 -5.99 -4.13
CA MET A 66 16.47 -6.99 -3.25
C MET A 66 16.29 -6.44 -1.83
N TRP A 67 17.28 -5.71 -1.32
CA TRP A 67 17.18 -5.06 -0.01
C TRP A 67 16.09 -3.99 0.04
N LEU A 68 15.90 -3.22 -1.04
CA LEU A 68 14.80 -2.27 -1.15
C LEU A 68 13.44 -2.98 -1.14
N GLY A 69 13.29 -4.07 -1.92
CA GLY A 69 12.08 -4.89 -1.90
C GLY A 69 11.79 -5.50 -0.53
N ALA A 70 12.82 -6.03 0.14
CA ALA A 70 12.72 -6.57 1.50
C ALA A 70 12.37 -5.48 2.52
N ALA A 71 12.97 -4.30 2.43
CA ALA A 71 12.66 -3.17 3.32
C ALA A 71 11.21 -2.69 3.15
N ALA A 72 10.70 -2.67 1.92
CA ALA A 72 9.29 -2.37 1.66
C ALA A 72 8.36 -3.44 2.29
N ALA A 73 8.65 -4.72 2.07
CA ALA A 73 7.87 -5.82 2.64
C ALA A 73 7.91 -5.83 4.19
N LEU A 74 9.07 -5.59 4.80
CA LEU A 74 9.19 -5.47 6.27
C LEU A 74 8.38 -4.27 6.79
N GLY A 75 8.51 -3.10 6.16
CA GLY A 75 7.77 -1.91 6.58
C GLY A 75 6.26 -2.11 6.47
N GLY A 76 5.79 -2.75 5.40
CA GLY A 76 4.38 -3.14 5.25
C GLY A 76 3.93 -4.13 6.32
N THR A 77 4.77 -5.10 6.66
CA THR A 77 4.50 -6.09 7.72
C THR A 77 4.38 -5.44 9.10
N ILE A 78 5.28 -4.53 9.43
CA ILE A 78 5.20 -3.78 10.69
C ILE A 78 3.91 -2.95 10.71
N SER A 79 3.57 -2.31 9.60
CA SER A 79 2.36 -1.50 9.46
C SER A 79 1.08 -2.33 9.66
N ALA A 80 1.03 -3.55 9.11
CA ALA A 80 -0.10 -4.47 9.31
C ALA A 80 -0.17 -5.03 10.75
N ALA A 81 0.97 -5.25 11.40
CA ALA A 81 1.03 -5.78 12.76
C ALA A 81 0.69 -4.73 13.84
N LEU A 82 0.99 -3.45 13.61
CA LEU A 82 0.83 -2.39 14.59
C LEU A 82 -0.60 -2.23 15.13
N PRO A 83 -1.66 -2.21 14.30
CA PRO A 83 -3.05 -2.18 14.78
C PRO A 83 -3.40 -3.36 15.69
N LEU A 84 -2.86 -4.55 15.41
CA LEU A 84 -3.10 -5.76 16.20
C LEU A 84 -2.45 -5.67 17.59
N VAL A 85 -1.25 -5.10 17.68
CA VAL A 85 -0.50 -4.96 18.94
C VAL A 85 -1.00 -3.76 19.77
N LEU A 86 -1.34 -2.65 19.12
CA LEU A 86 -1.71 -1.39 19.80
C LEU A 86 -3.22 -1.21 20.00
N GLY A 87 -4.04 -2.20 19.62
CA GLY A 87 -5.47 -2.22 19.92
C GLY A 87 -6.32 -1.29 19.03
N GLY A 88 -5.91 -1.11 17.78
CA GLY A 88 -6.68 -0.36 16.77
C GLY A 88 -5.88 0.75 16.07
N VAL A 89 -6.48 1.29 15.01
CA VAL A 89 -5.93 2.39 14.20
C VAL A 89 -6.13 3.71 14.96
N PRO A 90 -5.10 4.56 15.14
CA PRO A 90 -5.23 5.82 15.84
C PRO A 90 -6.26 6.74 15.16
N GLU A 91 -7.23 7.23 15.93
CA GLU A 91 -8.22 8.21 15.47
C GLU A 91 -7.52 9.49 14.98
N GLY A 92 -7.95 10.02 13.83
CA GLY A 92 -7.31 11.18 13.20
C GLY A 92 -6.23 10.83 12.19
N GLU A 93 -6.19 9.60 11.66
CA GLU A 93 -5.89 9.50 10.24
C GLU A 93 -6.98 10.26 9.50
N THR A 94 -6.67 11.50 9.11
CA THR A 94 -7.35 12.19 8.04
C THR A 94 -7.25 11.27 6.82
N GLN A 95 -8.27 10.42 6.70
CA GLN A 95 -8.74 9.88 5.44
C GLN A 95 -9.22 11.08 4.65
N VAL A 96 -8.28 11.86 4.12
CA VAL A 96 -8.54 12.79 3.01
C VAL A 96 -8.88 11.85 1.84
N ALA A 97 -10.09 11.34 1.86
CA ALA A 97 -10.59 10.30 0.96
C ALA A 97 -11.26 10.94 -0.26
N ARG A 98 -11.55 12.25 -0.17
CA ARG A 98 -12.26 13.00 -1.21
C ARG A 98 -11.56 14.32 -1.49
N LEU A 99 -11.65 14.78 -2.74
CA LEU A 99 -11.26 16.13 -3.16
C LEU A 99 -11.89 17.23 -2.29
N SER A 100 -13.04 16.97 -1.68
CA SER A 100 -13.74 17.88 -0.77
C SER A 100 -13.00 18.17 0.54
N ASP A 101 -12.01 17.35 0.90
CA ASP A 101 -11.21 17.50 2.12
C ASP A 101 -9.98 18.41 1.88
N LEU A 102 -9.66 18.73 0.61
CA LEU A 102 -8.72 19.79 0.26
C LEU A 102 -9.46 21.12 0.35
N GLY A 103 -9.16 21.91 1.39
CA GLY A 103 -9.63 23.29 1.47
C GLY A 103 -9.14 24.13 0.27
N GLY A 104 -9.84 25.22 -0.04
CA GLY A 104 -9.54 26.09 -1.19
C GLY A 104 -8.13 26.70 -1.23
N ASP A 105 -7.38 26.60 -0.14
CA ASP A 105 -5.99 27.07 0.00
C ASP A 105 -4.94 25.93 -0.07
N ALA A 106 -5.30 24.76 -0.62
CA ALA A 106 -4.40 23.62 -0.72
C ALA A 106 -3.14 23.95 -1.56
N GLY A 107 -1.96 23.83 -0.93
CA GLY A 107 -0.70 24.05 -1.61
C GLY A 107 -0.36 22.91 -2.59
N TRP A 108 0.62 23.14 -3.47
CA TRP A 108 1.08 22.11 -4.42
C TRP A 108 1.57 20.83 -3.73
N ARG A 109 2.03 20.92 -2.48
CA ARG A 109 2.40 19.77 -1.64
C ARG A 109 1.18 18.97 -1.19
N ASP A 110 0.09 19.64 -0.84
CA ASP A 110 -1.16 18.99 -0.43
C ASP A 110 -1.84 18.30 -1.62
N VAL A 111 -1.78 18.94 -2.79
CA VAL A 111 -2.20 18.34 -4.06
C VAL A 111 -1.31 17.16 -4.44
N ALA A 112 0.01 17.25 -4.26
CA ALA A 112 0.92 16.14 -4.53
C ALA A 112 0.71 14.98 -3.54
N VAL A 113 0.48 15.25 -2.26
CA VAL A 113 0.17 14.24 -1.24
C VAL A 113 -1.20 13.62 -1.49
N PHE A 114 -2.19 14.40 -1.92
CA PHE A 114 -3.51 13.92 -2.31
C PHE A 114 -3.45 13.06 -3.58
N ALA A 115 -2.78 13.54 -4.63
CA ALA A 115 -2.58 12.80 -5.86
C ALA A 115 -1.78 11.52 -5.61
N PHE A 116 -0.71 11.59 -4.82
CA PHE A 116 0.05 10.42 -4.40
C PHE A 116 -0.81 9.45 -3.60
N ARG A 117 -1.64 9.90 -2.64
CA ARG A 117 -2.53 9.02 -1.86
C ARG A 117 -3.70 8.46 -2.68
N GLY A 118 -4.27 9.23 -3.60
CA GLY A 118 -5.34 8.79 -4.50
C GLY A 118 -4.81 7.76 -5.50
N LEU A 119 -3.69 8.07 -6.15
CA LEU A 119 -3.03 7.21 -7.12
C LEU A 119 -2.42 5.95 -6.45
N ALA A 120 -1.91 6.06 -5.23
CA ALA A 120 -1.36 4.93 -4.49
C ALA A 120 -2.41 4.02 -3.83
N ARG A 121 -3.70 4.40 -3.80
CA ARG A 121 -4.73 3.57 -3.13
C ARG A 121 -5.86 3.12 -4.06
N ALA A 122 -6.40 3.98 -4.91
CA ALA A 122 -7.45 3.60 -5.87
C ALA A 122 -6.89 3.07 -7.20
N ASP A 123 -5.69 3.53 -7.58
CA ASP A 123 -5.11 3.30 -8.90
C ASP A 123 -3.74 2.59 -8.85
N PHE A 124 -3.39 1.94 -7.73
CA PHE A 124 -2.07 1.31 -7.58
C PHE A 124 -1.82 0.26 -8.66
N TRP A 125 -2.84 -0.54 -8.99
CA TRP A 125 -2.76 -1.51 -10.08
C TRP A 125 -2.53 -0.85 -11.44
N LEU A 126 -3.07 0.36 -11.69
CA LEU A 126 -2.82 1.14 -12.91
C LEU A 126 -1.38 1.63 -12.98
N ILE A 127 -0.83 2.10 -11.85
CA ILE A 127 0.59 2.46 -11.76
C ILE A 127 1.44 1.23 -12.10
N VAL A 128 1.16 0.09 -11.48
CA VAL A 128 1.88 -1.17 -11.72
C VAL A 128 1.78 -1.58 -13.20
N ALA A 129 0.58 -1.52 -13.78
CA ALA A 129 0.38 -1.84 -15.20
C ALA A 129 1.16 -0.90 -16.12
N GLY A 130 1.06 0.43 -15.90
CA GLY A 130 1.77 1.42 -16.70
C GLY A 130 3.30 1.28 -16.61
N LEU A 131 3.83 1.08 -15.40
CA LEU A 131 5.26 0.87 -15.20
C LEU A 131 5.74 -0.48 -15.75
N ALA A 132 4.93 -1.53 -15.67
CA ALA A 132 5.25 -2.84 -16.24
C ALA A 132 5.31 -2.81 -17.78
N LEU A 133 4.48 -1.99 -18.43
CA LEU A 133 4.56 -1.78 -19.89
C LEU A 133 5.87 -1.07 -20.29
N GLY A 134 6.34 -0.15 -19.45
CA GLY A 134 7.61 0.57 -19.66
C GLY A 134 8.87 -0.17 -19.19
N GLY A 135 8.74 -1.28 -18.46
CA GLY A 135 9.87 -1.95 -17.82
C GLY A 135 10.43 -1.21 -16.59
N TRP A 136 9.66 -0.30 -16.01
CA TRP A 136 10.11 0.66 -14.98
C TRP A 136 9.58 0.33 -13.57
N LEU A 137 9.19 -0.92 -13.32
CA LEU A 137 8.71 -1.36 -11.99
C LEU A 137 9.73 -1.12 -10.87
N TRP A 138 11.02 -1.09 -11.20
CA TRP A 138 12.09 -0.82 -10.24
C TRP A 138 11.93 0.53 -9.52
N VAL A 139 11.27 1.52 -10.14
CA VAL A 139 11.03 2.85 -9.55
C VAL A 139 10.18 2.75 -8.28
N LEU A 140 9.33 1.73 -8.17
CA LEU A 140 8.49 1.50 -7.00
C LEU A 140 9.29 1.08 -5.78
N LEU A 141 10.43 0.40 -5.95
CA LEU A 141 11.22 -0.16 -4.84
C LEU A 141 11.72 0.89 -3.85
N PRO A 142 12.46 1.96 -4.26
CA PRO A 142 12.93 2.97 -3.32
C PRO A 142 11.76 3.76 -2.72
N ALA A 143 10.73 4.08 -3.51
CA ALA A 143 9.55 4.79 -3.04
C ALA A 143 8.79 4.01 -1.97
N ALA A 144 8.58 2.71 -2.20
CA ALA A 144 7.91 1.81 -1.26
C ALA A 144 8.75 1.55 -0.01
N ALA A 145 10.06 1.35 -0.15
CA ALA A 145 10.95 1.16 0.98
C ALA A 145 10.92 2.37 1.91
N ILE A 146 11.08 3.59 1.39
CA ILE A 146 11.03 4.81 2.21
C ILE A 146 9.61 5.02 2.77
N GLY A 147 8.59 4.91 1.93
CA GLY A 147 7.21 5.16 2.30
C GLY A 147 6.73 4.23 3.41
N ALA A 148 7.01 2.94 3.32
CA ALA A 148 6.64 1.95 4.32
C ALA A 148 7.32 2.24 5.67
N GLN A 149 8.60 2.60 5.66
CA GLN A 149 9.34 2.90 6.90
C GLN A 149 8.83 4.17 7.59
N VAL A 150 8.56 5.22 6.81
CA VAL A 150 7.98 6.47 7.32
C VAL A 150 6.58 6.21 7.89
N PHE A 151 5.77 5.39 7.23
CA PHE A 151 4.39 5.15 7.65
C PHE A 151 4.30 4.55 9.06
N TRP A 152 5.00 3.44 9.34
CA TRP A 152 4.90 2.80 10.65
C TRP A 152 5.51 3.64 11.79
N LEU A 153 6.54 4.44 11.49
CA LEU A 153 7.12 5.39 12.45
C LEU A 153 6.12 6.50 12.83
N LEU A 154 5.42 7.05 11.83
CA LEU A 154 4.38 8.05 12.06
C LEU A 154 3.20 7.45 12.84
N TYR A 155 2.82 6.22 12.51
CA TYR A 155 1.79 5.47 13.24
C TYR A 155 2.16 5.33 14.71
N LEU A 156 3.37 4.85 15.01
CA LEU A 156 3.87 4.73 16.38
C LEU A 156 3.89 6.07 17.12
N SER A 157 4.39 7.13 16.47
CA SER A 157 4.45 8.46 17.06
C SER A 157 3.06 9.00 17.42
N LYS A 158 2.06 8.78 16.55
CA LYS A 158 0.67 9.16 16.85
C LYS A 158 0.08 8.32 17.99
N SER A 159 0.26 7.01 17.96
CA SER A 159 -0.23 6.10 19.00
C SER A 159 0.38 6.38 20.37
N ALA A 160 1.69 6.69 20.42
CA ALA A 160 2.37 7.08 21.67
C ALA A 160 1.80 8.37 22.25
N ARG A 161 1.49 9.38 21.43
CA ARG A 161 0.85 10.62 21.89
C ARG A 161 -0.52 10.38 22.50
N ARG A 162 -1.33 9.48 21.91
CA ARG A 162 -2.67 9.13 22.43
C ARG A 162 -2.63 8.50 23.82
N ILE A 163 -1.61 7.69 24.13
CA ILE A 163 -1.48 7.00 25.43
C ILE A 163 -1.03 7.97 26.54
N LEU A 164 -0.33 9.06 26.18
CA LEU A 164 0.25 10.02 27.12
C LEU A 164 -0.67 11.22 27.45
N THR A 165 -1.80 11.38 26.75
CA THR A 165 -2.83 12.41 26.98
C THR A 165 -4.09 11.81 27.56
#